data_AF-A0A3E4WLE5-F1
#
_entry.id   AF-A0A3E4WLE5-F1
#
_cell.length_a   1.000
_cell.length_b   1.000
_cell.length_c   1.000
_cell.angle_alpha   90.00
_cell.angle_beta   90.00
_cell.angle_gamma   90.00
#
_symmetry.space_group_name_H-M   'P 1'
#
loop_
_entity.id
_entity.type
_entity.pdbx_description
1 polymer ?
#
loop_
_entity_poly.entity_id
_entity_poly.type
_entity_poly.pdbx_seq_one_letter_code
_entity_poly.pdbx_strand_id
1 'polypeptide(L)' 'QSVLKFASVNLADNKNIFLICTYGGRPVFKSIEQVIAYKHDTIVGRFSCKGFDTFGPFKMIGGVSKGHPDEKDIAA' A
#
# COMPACT_ATOMS: atom_id res chain seq x y z
N GLN A 1 -6.77 -2.58 16.18
CA GLN A 1 -7.40 -1.50 15.39
C GLN A 1 -7.08 -1.74 13.91
N SER A 2 -8.03 -1.56 12.99
CA SER A 2 -7.76 -1.72 11.55
C SER A 2 -7.21 -0.42 10.94
N VAL A 3 -6.42 -0.54 9.88
CA VAL A 3 -5.89 0.62 9.12
C VAL A 3 -7.02 1.53 8.62
N LEU A 4 -8.12 0.94 8.13
CA LEU A 4 -9.28 1.70 7.66
C LEU A 4 -9.92 2.53 8.76
N LYS A 5 -10.06 1.97 9.98
CA LYS A 5 -10.61 2.69 11.12
C LYS A 5 -9.68 3.79 11.61
N PHE A 6 -8.37 3.56 11.55
CA PHE A 6 -7.38 4.59 11.87
C PHE A 6 -7.50 5.76 10.88
N ALA A 7 -7.51 5.46 9.58
CA ALA A 7 -7.62 6.48 8.54
C ALA A 7 -8.92 7.28 8.63
N SER A 8 -10.07 6.62 8.85
CA SER A 8 -11.36 7.32 8.94
C SER A 8 -11.43 8.36 10.07
N VAL A 9 -10.67 8.13 11.14
CA VAL A 9 -10.63 9.01 12.32
C VAL A 9 -9.57 10.10 12.18
N ASN A 10 -8.42 9.77 11.57
CA ASN A 10 -7.22 10.63 11.63
C ASN A 10 -6.91 11.37 10.33
N LEU A 11 -7.53 11.00 9.19
CA LEU A 11 -7.42 11.81 7.98
C LEU A 11 -8.19 13.12 8.16
N ALA A 12 -7.47 14.23 7.96
CA ALA A 12 -8.04 15.56 7.92
C ALA A 12 -8.63 15.81 6.53
N ASP A 13 -9.78 16.49 6.49
CA ASP A 13 -10.53 16.73 5.26
C ASP A 13 -9.78 17.70 4.32
N ASN A 14 -10.05 17.57 3.01
CA ASN A 14 -9.54 18.41 1.92
C ASN A 14 -8.00 18.41 1.77
N LYS A 15 -7.37 17.23 1.88
CA LYS A 15 -5.92 17.03 1.69
C LYS A 15 -5.60 16.28 0.41
N ASN A 16 -4.38 16.51 -0.07
CA ASN A 16 -3.76 15.67 -1.10
C ASN A 16 -3.15 14.43 -0.43
N ILE A 17 -3.55 13.25 -0.90
CA ILE A 17 -3.14 11.96 -0.35
C ILE A 17 -2.35 11.19 -1.40
N PHE A 18 -1.17 10.73 -1.02
CA PHE A 18 -0.37 9.78 -1.79
C PHE A 18 -0.39 8.43 -1.08
N LEU A 19 -0.76 7.36 -1.79
CA LEU A 19 -0.88 6.03 -1.20
C LEU A 19 0.36 5.20 -1.49
N ILE A 20 0.87 4.52 -0.46
CA ILE A 20 2.00 3.58 -0.55
C ILE A 20 1.54 2.24 0.00
N CYS A 21 1.75 1.15 -0.74
CA CYS A 21 1.54 -0.20 -0.20
C CYS A 21 2.55 -1.22 -0.72
N THR A 22 2.87 -2.21 0.11
CA THR A 22 3.55 -3.44 -0.31
C THR A 22 2.53 -4.57 -0.41
N TYR A 23 2.67 -5.47 -1.37
CA TYR A 23 1.75 -6.60 -1.53
C TYR A 23 2.47 -7.92 -1.83
N GLY A 24 1.86 -9.04 -1.46
CA GLY A 24 2.31 -10.37 -1.89
C GLY A 24 1.70 -10.79 -3.24
N GLY A 25 0.36 -10.66 -3.35
CA GLY A 25 -0.39 -11.00 -4.55
C GLY A 25 -0.54 -9.84 -5.53
N ARG A 26 -1.55 -9.00 -5.31
CA ARG A 26 -1.83 -7.78 -6.10
C ARG A 26 -1.99 -6.58 -5.16
N PRO A 27 -1.66 -5.35 -5.60
CA PRO A 27 -1.93 -4.16 -4.82
C PRO A 27 -3.44 -3.96 -4.70
N VAL A 28 -3.91 -3.57 -3.52
CA VAL A 28 -5.33 -3.31 -3.27
C VAL A 28 -5.48 -1.99 -2.51
N PHE A 29 -6.13 -1.01 -3.14
CA PHE A 29 -6.39 0.31 -2.55
C PHE A 29 -7.89 0.58 -2.31
N LYS A 30 -8.79 -0.22 -2.92
CA LYS A 30 -10.23 0.08 -2.99
C LYS A 30 -10.88 0.49 -1.67
N SER A 31 -10.60 -0.23 -0.59
CA SER A 31 -11.24 0.05 0.71
C SER A 31 -10.73 1.34 1.36
N ILE A 32 -9.44 1.70 1.19
CA ILE A 32 -8.91 2.96 1.74
C ILE A 32 -9.34 4.15 0.88
N GLU A 33 -9.47 3.96 -0.43
CA GLU A 33 -9.99 4.98 -1.36
C GLU A 33 -11.41 5.41 -1.01
N GLN A 34 -12.26 4.47 -0.58
CA GLN A 34 -13.62 4.79 -0.12
C GLN A 34 -13.61 5.67 1.14
N VAL A 35 -12.67 5.44 2.06
CA VAL A 35 -12.51 6.26 3.27
C VAL A 35 -12.05 7.68 2.91
N ILE A 36 -11.10 7.80 1.98
CA ILE A 36 -10.55 9.07 1.49
C ILE A 36 -11.62 9.87 0.73
N ALA A 37 -12.39 9.21 -0.12
CA ALA A 37 -13.46 9.85 -0.89
C ALA A 37 -14.56 10.44 0.02
N TYR A 38 -14.90 9.74 1.11
CA TYR A 38 -15.84 10.26 2.12
C TYR A 38 -15.34 11.53 2.81
N LYS A 39 -14.01 11.71 2.87
CA LYS A 39 -13.33 12.85 3.51
C LYS A 39 -13.10 14.05 2.59
N HIS A 40 -13.58 14.00 1.35
CA HIS A 40 -13.34 15.02 0.30
C HIS A 40 -11.85 15.23 -0.03
N ASP A 41 -11.02 14.25 0.26
CA ASP A 41 -9.59 14.28 -0.02
C ASP A 41 -9.30 13.89 -1.48
N THR A 42 -8.21 14.40 -2.02
CA THR A 42 -7.77 14.13 -3.40
C THR A 42 -6.61 13.15 -3.41
N ILE A 43 -6.77 12.01 -4.08
CA ILE A 43 -5.66 11.07 -4.28
C ILE A 43 -4.79 11.57 -5.43
N VAL A 44 -3.57 11.99 -5.12
CA VAL A 44 -2.62 12.55 -6.08
C VAL A 44 -1.69 11.51 -6.71
N GLY A 45 -1.64 10.30 -6.15
CA GLY A 45 -0.81 9.23 -6.68
C GLY A 45 -0.88 7.96 -5.85
N ARG A 46 -0.35 6.89 -6.42
CA ARG A 46 -0.21 5.58 -5.79
C ARG A 46 1.14 5.01 -6.14
N PHE A 47 1.79 4.41 -5.16
CA PHE A 47 2.95 3.58 -5.36
C PHE A 47 2.69 2.21 -4.74
N SER A 48 3.13 1.16 -5.43
CA SER A 48 3.11 -0.17 -4.86
C SER A 48 4.20 -1.05 -5.41
N CYS A 49 4.77 -1.90 -4.56
CA CYS A 49 5.75 -2.91 -4.96
C CYS A 49 5.46 -4.25 -4.29
N LYS A 50 6.08 -5.32 -4.80
CA LYS A 50 6.01 -6.60 -4.10
C LYS A 50 6.81 -6.52 -2.79
N GLY A 51 6.21 -6.99 -1.71
CA GLY A 51 6.88 -7.08 -0.40
C GLY A 51 7.77 -8.32 -0.31
N PHE A 52 8.89 -8.20 0.40
CA PHE A 52 9.73 -9.35 0.73
C PHE A 52 8.93 -10.34 1.58
N ASP A 53 8.84 -11.58 1.12
CA ASP A 53 8.04 -12.62 1.77
C ASP A 53 8.87 -13.89 1.98
N THR A 54 8.91 -14.35 3.23
CA THR A 54 9.55 -15.60 3.65
C THR A 54 8.55 -16.57 4.27
N PHE A 55 7.24 -16.37 4.10
CA PHE A 55 6.23 -17.22 4.70
C PHE A 55 6.17 -18.60 4.04
N GLY A 56 6.08 -19.65 4.86
CA GLY A 56 5.94 -21.03 4.41
C GLY A 56 7.11 -21.51 3.53
N PRO A 57 6.84 -22.12 2.35
CA PRO A 57 7.89 -22.71 1.51
C PRO A 57 8.90 -21.66 1.02
N PHE A 58 8.52 -20.37 0.97
CA PHE A 58 9.41 -19.30 0.56
C PHE A 58 10.60 -19.15 1.51
N LYS A 59 10.47 -19.51 2.79
CA LYS A 59 11.60 -19.50 3.74
C LYS A 59 12.76 -20.40 3.27
N MET A 60 12.45 -21.55 2.67
CA MET A 60 13.46 -22.55 2.27
C MET A 60 14.27 -22.11 1.05
N ILE A 61 13.73 -21.21 0.22
CA ILE A 61 14.41 -20.66 -0.96
C ILE A 61 15.01 -19.26 -0.70
N GLY A 62 15.01 -18.79 0.55
CA GLY A 62 15.55 -17.48 0.93
C GLY A 62 14.58 -16.30 0.74
N GLY A 63 13.30 -16.58 0.52
CA GLY A 63 12.23 -15.62 0.31
C GLY A 63 12.03 -15.22 -1.15
N VAL A 64 10.95 -14.46 -1.40
CA VAL A 64 10.61 -13.89 -2.71
C VAL A 64 10.54 -12.36 -2.61
N SER A 65 10.71 -11.67 -3.76
CA SER A 65 10.70 -10.19 -3.83
C SER A 65 11.77 -9.52 -2.96
N LYS A 66 12.90 -10.19 -2.74
CA LYS A 66 14.04 -9.62 -2.03
C LYS A 66 14.67 -8.50 -2.86
N GLY A 67 15.06 -7.41 -2.20
CA GLY A 67 15.68 -6.25 -2.87
C GLY A 67 14.69 -5.20 -3.37
N HIS A 68 13.39 -5.39 -3.13
CA HIS A 68 12.35 -4.42 -3.47
C HIS A 68 11.89 -3.61 -2.23
N PRO A 69 11.44 -2.35 -2.39
CA PRO A 69 11.39 -1.60 -3.66
C PRO A 69 12.79 -1.25 -4.19
N ASP A 70 12.94 -1.25 -5.51
CA ASP A 70 14.13 -0.78 -6.24
C ASP A 70 13.77 0.35 -7.23
N GLU A 71 14.76 0.81 -8.00
CA GLU A 71 14.59 1.88 -8.99
C GLU A 71 13.55 1.55 -10.08
N LYS A 72 13.34 0.26 -10.37
CA LYS A 72 12.34 -0.18 -11.35
C LYS A 72 10.94 -0.09 -10.79
N ASP A 73 10.76 -0.31 -9.48
CA ASP A 73 9.46 -0.13 -8.83
C ASP A 73 9.02 1.34 -8.87
N ILE A 74 9.95 2.30 -8.78
CA ILE A 74 9.65 3.74 -8.81
C ILE A 74 9.17 4.20 -10.20
N ALA A 75 9.63 3.53 -11.26
CA ALA A 75 9.29 3.87 -12.64
C ALA A 75 7.98 3.22 -13.15
N ALA A 76 7.36 2.34 -12.36
CA ALA A 76 6.19 1.54 -12.73
C ALA A 76 4.86 2.23 -12.36
#